data_AF-A0A090SGY1-F1
#
_entry.id   AF-A0A090SGY1-F1
#
_cell.length_a   1.000
_cell.length_b   1.000
_cell.length_c   1.000
_cell.angle_alpha   90.00
_cell.angle_beta   90.00
_cell.angle_gamma   90.00
#
_symmetry.space_group_name_H-M   'P 1'
#
loop_
_entity.id
_entity.type
_entity.pdbx_description
1 polymer ?
#
loop_
_entity_poly.entity_id
_entity_poly.type
_entity_poly.pdbx_seq_one_letter_code
_entity_poly.pdbx_strand_id
1 'polypeptide(L)'
;MKIFSKKVLAAVALPVLMTACAANDTKQEQPMKAVTAQDLQHHNWNLVQIDGNPITVTEQNQVPRLEIGEKMTANGNAGCNNFFGQGELKDGQFRIEKWA
;
A
#
# COMPACT_ATOMS: atom_id res chain seq x y z
N MET A 1 -67.79 17.02 22.46
CA MET A 1 -66.92 15.95 22.99
C MET A 1 -65.50 16.49 23.08
N LYS A 2 -64.97 16.59 24.30
CA LYS A 2 -63.59 17.03 24.63
C LYS A 2 -62.60 15.97 24.19
N ILE A 3 -61.49 16.36 23.54
CA ILE A 3 -60.12 15.91 23.84
C ILE A 3 -59.11 16.56 22.88
N PHE A 4 -58.72 17.80 23.15
CA PHE A 4 -57.45 18.35 22.67
C PHE A 4 -56.42 18.17 23.78
N SER A 5 -55.62 17.11 23.69
CA SER A 5 -54.48 16.91 24.58
C SER A 5 -53.22 17.45 23.91
N LYS A 6 -52.71 18.59 24.42
CA LYS A 6 -51.54 19.35 23.96
C LYS A 6 -50.20 18.59 23.97
N LYS A 7 -50.19 17.25 24.07
CA LYS A 7 -48.98 16.43 24.18
C LYS A 7 -48.64 15.63 22.91
N VAL A 8 -49.40 15.76 21.84
CA VAL A 8 -49.17 14.95 20.62
C VAL A 8 -48.09 15.54 19.70
N LEU A 9 -47.59 16.76 19.97
CA LEU A 9 -46.58 17.40 19.12
C LEU A 9 -45.12 16.99 19.39
N ALA A 10 -44.86 15.85 20.05
CA ALA A 10 -43.51 15.43 20.43
C ALA A 10 -43.09 14.06 19.87
N ALA A 11 -43.84 13.46 18.94
CA ALA A 11 -43.65 12.07 18.56
C ALA A 11 -43.17 11.82 17.11
N VAL A 12 -42.61 12.82 16.43
CA VAL A 12 -42.10 12.64 15.03
C VAL A 12 -40.57 12.72 14.92
N ALA A 13 -39.85 13.09 15.97
CA ALA A 13 -38.41 13.35 15.87
C ALA A 13 -37.47 12.17 16.25
N LEU A 14 -38.00 10.96 16.50
CA LEU A 14 -37.17 9.85 17.02
C LEU A 14 -36.58 8.82 16.02
N PRO A 15 -37.02 8.66 14.75
CA PRO A 15 -36.41 7.64 13.90
C PRO A 15 -35.08 8.07 13.23
N VAL A 16 -34.74 9.37 13.22
CA VAL A 16 -33.63 9.90 12.39
C VAL A 16 -32.24 9.71 13.05
N LEU A 17 -32.18 9.28 14.31
CA LEU A 17 -30.91 9.24 15.08
C LEU A 17 -30.21 7.87 15.09
N MET A 18 -30.74 6.84 14.42
CA MET A 18 -30.24 5.46 14.56
C MET A 18 -29.33 4.97 13.42
N THR A 19 -28.90 5.83 12.47
CA THR A 19 -28.01 5.41 11.38
C THR A 19 -26.54 5.83 11.54
N ALA A 20 -26.15 6.44 12.66
CA ALA A 20 -24.80 6.99 12.84
C ALA A 20 -23.73 6.02 13.39
N CYS A 21 -24.09 4.79 13.79
CA CYS A 21 -23.12 3.84 14.38
C CYS A 21 -22.75 2.65 13.48
N ALA A 22 -23.28 2.60 12.26
CA ALA A 22 -22.76 1.74 11.19
C ALA A 22 -21.99 2.59 10.17
N ALA A 23 -21.18 3.53 10.65
CA ALA A 23 -19.98 3.87 9.91
C ALA A 23 -19.07 2.65 10.04
N ASN A 24 -19.36 1.62 9.23
CA ASN A 24 -18.34 0.66 8.88
C ASN A 24 -17.15 1.51 8.44
N ASP A 25 -15.98 1.26 9.00
CA ASP A 25 -14.70 1.68 8.43
C ASP A 25 -14.49 0.99 7.07
N THR A 26 -15.48 1.06 6.18
CA THR A 26 -15.28 0.93 4.75
C THR A 26 -14.59 2.22 4.34
N LYS A 27 -13.31 2.35 4.69
CA LYS A 27 -12.38 2.89 3.71
C LYS A 27 -12.67 2.06 2.47
N GLN A 28 -13.40 2.64 1.52
CA GLN A 28 -13.47 2.08 0.18
C GLN A 28 -12.02 2.10 -0.30
N GLU A 29 -11.30 1.03 -0.02
CA GLU A 29 -10.05 0.73 -0.66
C GLU A 29 -10.42 0.60 -2.14
N GLN A 30 -10.26 1.72 -2.85
CA GLN A 30 -10.26 1.71 -4.31
C GLN A 30 -9.30 0.58 -4.67
N PRO A 31 -9.71 -0.43 -5.44
CA PRO A 31 -8.82 -1.55 -5.76
C PRO A 31 -7.58 -0.95 -6.40
N MET A 32 -6.48 -0.93 -5.63
CA MET A 32 -5.23 -0.34 -6.08
C MET A 32 -4.84 -1.12 -7.32
N LYS A 33 -4.58 -0.42 -8.43
CA LYS A 33 -4.21 -1.06 -9.70
C LYS A 33 -3.12 -2.09 -9.40
N ALA A 34 -3.37 -3.34 -9.79
CA ALA A 34 -2.42 -4.41 -9.58
C ALA A 34 -1.08 -4.05 -10.25
N VAL A 35 0.01 -4.16 -9.50
CA VAL A 35 1.37 -3.97 -10.02
C VAL A 35 1.64 -5.05 -11.06
N THR A 36 2.14 -4.64 -12.22
CA THR A 36 2.51 -5.53 -13.32
C THR A 36 4.03 -5.65 -13.45
N ALA A 37 4.50 -6.65 -14.19
CA ALA A 37 5.93 -6.79 -14.49
C ALA A 37 6.47 -5.55 -15.23
N GLN A 38 5.68 -4.96 -16.11
CA GLN A 38 6.03 -3.74 -16.86
C GLN A 38 6.19 -2.52 -15.96
N ASP A 39 5.44 -2.43 -14.85
CA ASP A 39 5.61 -1.34 -13.88
C ASP A 39 6.94 -1.45 -13.11
N LEU A 40 7.58 -2.63 -13.12
CA LEU A 40 8.85 -2.89 -12.43
C LEU A 40 10.07 -2.90 -13.38
N GLN A 41 9.89 -3.41 -14.60
CA GLN A 41 10.96 -3.61 -15.58
C GLN A 41 11.46 -2.30 -16.18
N HIS A 42 12.72 -2.29 -16.64
CA HIS A 42 13.38 -1.13 -17.26
C HIS A 42 13.50 0.10 -16.32
N HIS A 43 13.51 -0.16 -15.01
CA HIS A 43 13.67 0.85 -13.98
C HIS A 43 14.84 0.52 -13.04
N ASN A 44 15.51 1.56 -12.57
CA ASN A 44 16.50 1.48 -11.51
C ASN A 44 15.88 2.08 -10.24
N TRP A 45 15.80 1.27 -9.19
CA TRP A 45 15.23 1.61 -7.89
C TRP A 45 16.37 1.86 -6.90
N ASN A 46 16.45 3.07 -6.34
CA ASN A 46 17.40 3.39 -5.27
C ASN A 46 16.70 3.33 -3.92
N LEU A 47 17.35 2.74 -2.93
CA LEU A 47 16.84 2.73 -1.57
C LEU A 47 16.92 4.14 -0.97
N VAL A 48 15.79 4.63 -0.46
CA VAL A 48 15.71 5.96 0.18
C VAL A 48 15.50 5.88 1.70
N GLN A 49 14.74 4.88 2.16
CA GLN A 49 14.39 4.68 3.56
C GLN A 49 14.13 3.21 3.87
N ILE A 50 14.35 2.82 5.12
CA ILE A 50 13.96 1.52 5.68
C ILE A 50 13.02 1.81 6.86
N ASP A 51 11.82 1.24 6.84
CA ASP A 51 10.81 1.41 7.90
C ASP A 51 10.53 2.89 8.25
N GLY A 52 10.51 3.75 7.23
CA GLY A 52 10.28 5.19 7.38
C GLY A 52 11.50 6.00 7.83
N ASN A 53 12.65 5.36 8.07
CA ASN A 53 13.89 6.05 8.44
C ASN A 53 14.79 6.23 7.21
N PRO A 54 15.23 7.46 6.89
CA PRO A 54 16.15 7.69 5.78
C PRO A 54 17.44 6.89 5.95
N ILE A 55 17.94 6.31 4.85
CA ILE A 55 19.24 5.66 4.89
C ILE A 55 20.36 6.69 4.99
N THR A 56 21.46 6.31 5.66
CA THR A 56 22.71 7.08 5.64
C THR A 56 23.71 6.36 4.75
N VAL A 57 24.18 7.05 3.71
CA VAL A 57 25.21 6.52 2.81
C VAL A 57 26.53 7.16 3.19
N THR A 58 27.49 6.35 3.62
CA THR A 58 28.85 6.79 3.93
C THR A 58 29.71 6.74 2.68
N GLU A 59 30.86 7.43 2.67
CA GLU A 59 31.75 7.48 1.50
C GLU A 59 32.26 6.09 1.05
N GLN A 60 32.28 5.11 1.96
CA GLN A 60 32.74 3.75 1.68
C GLN A 60 31.67 2.86 1.05
N ASN A 61 30.41 3.28 1.03
CA ASN A 61 29.28 2.47 0.60
C ASN A 61 28.58 3.08 -0.61
N GLN A 62 28.15 2.22 -1.53
CA GLN A 62 27.25 2.65 -2.60
C GLN A 62 25.81 2.75 -2.07
N VAL A 63 25.00 3.60 -2.68
CA VAL A 63 23.56 3.61 -2.44
C VAL A 63 23.01 2.23 -2.86
N PRO A 64 22.34 1.49 -1.96
CA PRO A 64 21.69 0.24 -2.32
C PRO A 64 20.69 0.45 -3.45
N ARG A 65 20.76 -0.41 -4.47
CA ARG A 65 19.90 -0.32 -5.65
C ARG A 65 19.39 -1.69 -6.08
N LEU A 66 18.24 -1.68 -6.74
CA LEU A 66 17.63 -2.82 -7.41
C LEU A 66 17.25 -2.42 -8.84
N GLU A 67 17.62 -3.24 -9.79
CA GLU A 67 17.22 -3.15 -11.19
C GLU A 67 16.48 -4.42 -11.57
N ILE A 68 15.31 -4.25 -12.20
CA ILE A 68 14.53 -5.36 -12.73
C ILE A 68 14.54 -5.22 -14.25
N GLY A 69 15.20 -6.16 -14.93
CA GLY A 69 15.34 -6.19 -16.38
C GLY A 69 14.30 -7.08 -17.05
N GLU A 70 14.45 -7.27 -18.36
CA GLU A 70 13.61 -8.18 -19.13
C GLU A 70 13.57 -9.58 -18.53
N LYS A 71 12.46 -10.27 -18.74
CA LYS A 71 12.19 -11.61 -18.18
C LYS A 71 12.36 -11.66 -16.66
N MET A 72 12.16 -10.53 -15.97
CA MET A 72 12.31 -10.40 -14.51
C MET A 72 13.72 -10.68 -13.98
N THR A 73 14.77 -10.49 -14.79
CA THR A 73 16.15 -10.51 -14.26
C THR A 73 16.31 -9.46 -13.17
N ALA A 74 16.94 -9.81 -12.05
CA ALA A 74 17.13 -8.91 -10.92
C ALA A 74 18.62 -8.70 -10.66
N ASN A 75 19.06 -7.44 -10.67
CA ASN A 75 20.47 -7.07 -10.49
C ASN A 75 20.56 -5.91 -9.50
N GLY A 76 21.63 -5.80 -8.73
CA GLY A 76 21.77 -4.67 -7.83
C GLY A 76 22.95 -4.73 -6.89
N ASN A 77 22.94 -3.85 -5.90
CA ASN A 77 23.87 -3.88 -4.78
C ASN A 77 23.12 -3.64 -3.45
N ALA A 78 23.63 -4.23 -2.38
CA ALA A 78 23.16 -4.05 -1.01
C ALA A 78 24.15 -3.19 -0.20
N GLY A 79 24.73 -2.16 -0.83
CA GLY A 79 25.75 -1.29 -0.23
C GLY A 79 27.18 -1.78 -0.51
N CYS A 80 27.60 -2.88 0.14
CA CYS A 80 28.96 -3.39 -0.02
C CYS A 80 29.08 -4.51 -1.06
N ASN A 81 28.01 -5.26 -1.29
CA ASN A 81 28.01 -6.45 -2.15
C ASN A 81 27.02 -6.28 -3.30
N ASN A 82 27.40 -6.81 -4.47
CA ASN A 82 26.49 -6.95 -5.59
C ASN A 82 25.66 -8.23 -5.46
N PHE A 83 24.48 -8.22 -6.05
CA PHE A 83 23.64 -9.41 -6.17
C PHE A 83 23.03 -9.51 -7.56
N PHE A 84 22.73 -10.74 -7.95
CA PHE A 84 22.14 -11.11 -9.23
C PHE A 84 21.16 -12.27 -9.02
N GLY A 85 20.11 -12.31 -9.81
CA GLY A 85 19.13 -13.38 -9.70
C GLY A 85 17.95 -13.23 -10.65
N GLN A 86 16.93 -14.04 -10.39
CA GLN A 86 15.69 -14.12 -11.13
C GLN A 86 14.55 -13.69 -10.21
N GLY A 87 13.81 -12.65 -10.60
CA GLY A 87 12.65 -12.14 -9.90
C GLY A 87 11.36 -12.89 -10.27
N GLU A 88 10.41 -12.87 -9.34
CA GLU A 88 9.02 -13.31 -9.51
C GLU A 88 8.09 -12.22 -8.94
N LEU A 89 7.01 -11.90 -9.67
CA LEU A 89 5.91 -11.06 -9.18
C LEU A 89 4.64 -11.91 -9.15
N LYS A 90 4.11 -12.17 -7.96
CA LYS A 90 2.91 -12.99 -7.75
C LYS A 90 2.03 -12.36 -6.68
N ASP A 91 0.74 -12.17 -6.98
CA ASP A 91 -0.24 -11.60 -6.05
C ASP A 91 0.21 -10.26 -5.44
N GLY A 92 0.85 -9.41 -6.26
CA GLY A 92 1.39 -8.11 -5.83
C GLY A 92 2.68 -8.19 -5.01
N GLN A 93 3.24 -9.37 -4.80
CA GLN A 93 4.47 -9.60 -4.04
C GLN A 93 5.63 -9.88 -4.99
N PHE A 94 6.70 -9.09 -4.86
CA PHE A 94 7.95 -9.30 -5.57
C PHE A 94 8.94 -10.07 -4.69
N ARG A 95 9.63 -11.08 -5.25
CA ARG A 95 10.80 -11.70 -4.64
C ARG A 95 11.87 -12.00 -5.67
N ILE A 96 13.13 -12.11 -5.22
CA ILE A 96 14.17 -12.80 -6.00
C ILE A 96 14.04 -14.29 -5.68
N GLU A 97 13.52 -15.06 -6.64
CA GLU A 97 13.20 -16.48 -6.50
C GLU A 97 14.44 -17.36 -6.55
N LYS A 98 15.38 -17.03 -7.44
CA LYS A 98 16.65 -17.74 -7.60
C LYS A 98 17.82 -16.78 -7.64
N TRP A 99 18.83 -17.05 -6.83
CA TRP A 99 20.09 -16.32 -6.82
C TRP A 99 21.06 -16.93 -7.84
N ALA A 100 21.83 -16.07 -8.50
CA ALA A 100 22.86 -16.46 -9.47
C ALA A 100 24.25 -16.55 -8.84
#